data_AF-A0A392UGX2-F1
#
_entry.id   AF-A0A392UGX2-F1
#
_cell.length_a   1.000
_cell.length_b   1.000
_cell.length_c   1.000
_cell.angle_alpha   90.00
_cell.angle_beta   90.00
_cell.angle_gamma   90.00
#
_symmetry.space_group_name_H-M   'P 1'
#
loop_
_entity.id
_entity.type
_entity.pdbx_description
1 polymer ?
#
loop_
_entity_poly.entity_id
_entity_poly.type
_entity_poly.pdbx_seq_one_letter_code
_entity_poly.pdbx_strand_id
1 'polypeptide(L)' 'MNQFEDGTHPQQQQHPQVHHHSDDEIAALMIQLAIVEACHVQHIYYDNESSLYQAAQARRATYEPPP' A
#
# COMPACT_ATOMS: atom_id res chain seq x y z
N MET A 1 44.17 4.13 -7.00
CA MET A 1 43.33 4.29 -8.20
C MET A 1 41.91 4.43 -7.72
N ASN A 2 41.26 5.57 -8.01
CA ASN A 2 39.96 5.90 -7.46
C ASN A 2 38.88 5.16 -8.25
N GLN A 3 38.05 4.38 -7.57
CA GLN A 3 36.84 3.74 -8.09
C GLN A 3 35.76 4.71 -8.65
N PHE A 4 36.11 5.97 -8.90
CA PHE A 4 35.27 6.98 -9.56
C PHE A 4 35.76 7.36 -10.96
N GLU A 5 36.99 6.96 -11.35
CA GLU A 5 37.54 7.24 -12.70
C GLU A 5 37.06 6.24 -13.76
N ASP A 6 36.56 5.06 -13.34
CA ASP A 6 36.18 3.96 -14.23
C ASP A 6 34.71 4.08 -14.74
N GLY A 7 34.01 5.16 -14.40
CA GLY A 7 32.62 5.39 -14.82
C GLY A 7 31.61 4.38 -14.27
N THR A 8 32.04 3.40 -13.48
CA THR A 8 31.21 2.41 -12.80
C THR A 8 30.54 3.08 -11.61
N HIS A 9 29.44 3.78 -11.89
CA HIS A 9 28.48 4.16 -10.86
C HIS A 9 28.05 2.86 -10.15
N PRO A 10 28.13 2.74 -8.81
CA PRO A 10 27.55 1.58 -8.14
C PRO A 10 26.09 1.54 -8.57
N GLN A 11 25.76 0.50 -9.33
CA GLN A 11 24.40 0.23 -9.75
C GLN A 11 23.64 0.13 -8.43
N GLN A 12 22.85 1.17 -8.14
CA GLN A 12 21.98 1.14 -6.97
C GLN A 12 21.14 -0.11 -7.21
N GLN A 13 21.43 -1.14 -6.43
CA GLN A 13 20.66 -2.35 -6.45
C GLN A 13 19.26 -1.88 -6.06
N GLN A 14 18.38 -1.72 -7.04
CA GLN A 14 16.96 -1.62 -6.78
C GLN A 14 16.58 -2.99 -6.27
N HIS A 15 16.82 -3.22 -4.98
CA HIS A 15 16.16 -4.26 -4.23
C HIS A 15 14.69 -3.99 -4.52
N PRO A 16 13.93 -4.93 -5.11
CA PRO A 16 12.49 -4.77 -5.21
C PRO A 16 12.00 -4.65 -3.78
N GLN A 17 11.84 -3.42 -3.31
CA GLN A 17 11.24 -3.14 -2.02
C GLN A 17 9.80 -3.56 -2.20
N VAL A 18 9.53 -4.82 -1.85
CA VAL A 18 8.18 -5.29 -1.58
C VAL A 18 7.68 -4.35 -0.49
N HIS A 19 6.96 -3.31 -0.91
CA HIS A 19 6.40 -2.31 -0.02
C HIS A 19 5.41 -3.05 0.87
N HIS A 20 5.86 -3.37 2.08
CA HIS A 20 5.00 -3.92 3.12
C HIS A 20 4.30 -2.72 3.77
N HIS A 21 2.98 -2.69 3.64
CA HIS A 21 2.16 -1.67 4.27
C HIS A 21 2.07 -1.93 5.77
N SER A 22 2.18 -0.87 6.56
CA SER A 22 2.03 -0.93 8.01
C SER A 22 0.58 -1.22 8.39
N ASP A 23 0.38 -1.79 9.58
CA ASP A 23 -0.96 -2.09 10.10
C ASP A 23 -1.84 -0.84 10.14
N ASP A 24 -1.26 0.28 10.59
CA ASP A 24 -1.92 1.60 10.66
C ASP A 24 -2.35 2.13 9.30
N GLU A 25 -1.54 1.93 8.26
CA GLU A 25 -1.84 2.38 6.89
C GLU A 25 -3.03 1.59 6.32
N ILE A 26 -3.03 0.28 6.57
CA ILE A 26 -4.13 -0.61 6.20
C ILE A 26 -5.40 -0.22 6.96
N ALA A 27 -5.31 0.01 8.28
CA ALA A 27 -6.43 0.39 9.13
C ALA A 27 -7.03 1.75 8.72
N ALA A 28 -6.18 2.74 8.45
CA ALA A 28 -6.61 4.06 7.96
C ALA A 28 -7.38 3.93 6.64
N LEU A 29 -6.88 3.12 5.70
CA LEU A 29 -7.58 2.87 4.44
C LEU A 29 -8.91 2.14 4.68
N MET A 30 -8.95 1.11 5.53
CA MET A 30 -10.19 0.40 5.86
C MET A 30 -11.28 1.34 6.40
N ILE A 31 -10.90 2.28 7.27
CA ILE A 31 -11.83 3.29 7.84
C ILE A 31 -12.36 4.21 6.74
N GLN A 32 -11.49 4.71 5.86
CA GLN A 32 -11.90 5.57 4.75
C GLN A 32 -12.90 4.85 3.84
N LEU A 33 -12.63 3.58 3.50
CA LEU A 33 -13.53 2.77 2.69
C LEU A 33 -14.89 2.58 3.37
N ALA A 34 -14.90 2.32 4.68
CA ALA A 34 -16.14 2.17 5.44
C ALA A 34 -16.97 3.47 5.50
N ILE A 35 -16.32 4.63 5.64
CA ILE A 35 -17.00 5.94 5.61
C ILE A 35 -17.59 6.21 4.23
N VAL A 36 -16.83 5.97 3.16
CA VAL A 36 -17.31 6.17 1.79
C VAL A 36 -18.53 5.29 1.51
N GLU A 37 -18.49 4.03 1.94
CA GLU A 37 -19.60 3.08 1.82
C GLU A 37 -20.83 3.56 2.61
N ALA A 38 -20.66 3.97 3.87
CA ALA A 38 -21.74 4.47 4.71
C ALA A 38 -22.34 5.79 4.21
N CYS A 39 -21.55 6.65 3.59
CA CYS A 39 -21.98 7.95 3.08
C CYS A 39 -22.46 7.89 1.61
N HIS A 40 -22.45 6.71 0.97
CA HIS A 40 -22.77 6.52 -0.46
C HIS A 40 -22.02 7.50 -1.38
N VAL A 41 -20.78 7.84 -1.01
CA VAL A 41 -19.95 8.73 -1.84
C VAL A 41 -19.46 7.92 -3.04
N GLN A 42 -19.58 8.49 -4.23
CA GLN A 42 -19.16 7.82 -5.45
C GLN A 42 -17.65 7.53 -5.39
N HIS A 43 -17.29 6.26 -5.46
CA HIS A 43 -15.94 5.79 -5.23
C HIS A 43 -15.14 5.79 -6.54
N ILE A 44 -14.39 6.86 -6.81
CA ILE A 44 -13.71 7.09 -8.10
C ILE A 44 -12.18 6.99 -8.07
N TYR A 45 -11.55 6.79 -6.90
CA TYR A 45 -10.11 7.09 -6.74
C TYR A 45 -9.19 5.98 -6.19
N TYR A 46 -9.69 4.79 -5.87
CA TYR A 46 -8.79 3.71 -5.47
C TYR A 46 -8.46 2.81 -6.65
N ASP A 47 -7.17 2.70 -6.92
CA ASP A 47 -6.63 1.73 -7.86
C ASP A 47 -6.74 0.32 -7.26
N ASN A 48 -7.54 -0.54 -7.89
CA ASN A 48 -7.72 -1.93 -7.45
C ASN A 48 -6.42 -2.76 -7.57
N GLU A 49 -5.46 -2.29 -8.36
CA GLU A 49 -4.13 -2.87 -8.50
C GLU A 49 -3.17 -2.41 -7.38
N SER A 50 -3.58 -1.44 -6.55
CA SER A 50 -2.79 -0.99 -5.41
C SER A 50 -2.65 -2.09 -4.37
N SER A 51 -1.41 -2.42 -4.01
CA SER A 51 -1.12 -3.42 -2.97
C SER A 51 -1.66 -3.01 -1.59
N LEU A 52 -1.80 -1.72 -1.31
CA LEU A 52 -2.42 -1.21 -0.07
C LEU A 52 -3.92 -1.49 -0.06
N TYR A 53 -4.58 -1.27 -1.20
CA TYR A 53 -5.99 -1.55 -1.38
C TYR A 53 -6.28 -3.04 -1.26
N GLN A 54 -5.46 -3.89 -1.90
CA GLN A 54 -5.55 -5.35 -1.77
C GLN A 54 -5.36 -5.81 -0.31
N ALA A 55 -4.38 -5.25 0.40
CA ALA A 55 -4.15 -5.56 1.82
C ALA A 55 -5.33 -5.14 2.70
N ALA A 56 -5.90 -3.96 2.48
CA ALA A 56 -7.10 -3.51 3.18
C ALA A 56 -8.31 -4.40 2.90
N GLN A 57 -8.54 -4.80 1.65
CA GLN A 57 -9.65 -5.69 1.30
C GLN A 57 -9.48 -7.10 1.88
N ALA A 58 -8.26 -7.66 1.85
CA ALA A 58 -7.97 -8.95 2.48
C ALA A 58 -8.25 -8.92 3.99
N ARG A 59 -7.92 -7.80 4.66
CA ARG A 59 -8.20 -7.62 6.08
C ARG A 59 -9.68 -7.41 6.37
N ARG A 60 -10.39 -6.63 5.54
CA ARG A 60 -11.85 -6.45 5.64
C ARG A 60 -12.60 -7.78 5.57
N ALA A 61 -12.19 -8.69 4.70
CA ALA A 61 -12.81 -10.02 4.57
C ALA A 61 -12.70 -10.88 5.84
N THR A 62 -11.77 -10.55 6.74
CA THR A 62 -11.51 -11.29 7.99
C THR A 62 -11.93 -10.51 9.23
N TYR A 63 -12.37 -9.25 9.06
CA TYR A 63 -12.79 -8.39 10.16
C TYR A 63 -14.27 -8.62 10.44
N GLU A 64 -14.58 -9.43 11.46
CA GLU A 64 -15.94 -9.58 11.96
C GLU A 64 -16.27 -8.35 12.81
N PRO A 65 -17.35 -7.59 12.52
CA PRO A 65 -17.75 -6.49 13.38
C PRO A 65 -18.10 -7.05 14.78
N PRO A 66 -17.60 -6.44 15.87
CA PRO A 66 -17.94 -6.88 17.22
C PRO A 66 -19.47 -6.79 17.44
N PRO A 67 -20.06 -7.75 18.19
CA PRO A 67 -21.52 -7.86 18.40
C PRO A 67 -22.13 -6.71 19.20
#